data_AF-A0A5B8URX9-F1
#
_entry.id   AF-A0A5B8URX9-F1
#
_cell.length_a   1.000
_cell.length_b   1.000
_cell.length_c   1.000
_cell.angle_alpha   90.00
_cell.angle_beta   90.00
_cell.angle_gamma   90.00
#
_symmetry.space_group_name_H-M   'P 1'
#
loop_
_entity.id
_entity.type
_entity.pdbx_description
1 polymer ?
#
loop_
_entity_poly.entity_id
_entity_poly.type
_entity_poly.pdbx_seq_one_letter_code
_entity_poly.pdbx_strand_id
1 'polypeptide(L)'
;MKPFILLLIAVVPFVACKKAAKVSPQKITSPITVPTSNPITTEIPDTLATNAGVKIQIAKDSVNTDETMLLFYKSANPGYDPMEDARYFAGGGKVSIASICDDGTEMAISRLPYTPGKIIPLFVAAKTDGQYLLKISYEKSFPADKRVWLRDTYLKDSIDLRTGNYPFDLTKADTNTFGSSRFKLVIKTGNGQQSINLH
;
A
#
# COMPACT_ATOMS: atom_id res chain seq x y z
N MET A 1 26.83 29.23 44.72
CA MET A 1 25.43 29.44 45.13
C MET A 1 24.53 28.61 44.21
N LYS A 2 23.85 27.60 44.77
CA LYS A 2 22.78 26.76 44.20
C LYS A 2 21.58 26.92 45.16
N PRO A 3 20.33 26.59 44.81
CA PRO A 3 19.66 26.54 43.50
C PRO A 3 18.25 27.20 43.57
N PHE A 4 17.51 27.29 42.48
CA PHE A 4 16.04 27.29 42.56
C PHE A 4 15.47 26.50 41.38
N ILE A 5 14.94 25.32 41.69
CA ILE A 5 14.21 24.44 40.78
C ILE A 5 12.73 24.78 40.97
N LEU A 6 12.06 25.25 39.91
CA LEU A 6 10.62 25.43 39.90
C LEU A 6 9.98 24.14 39.34
N LEU A 7 9.39 23.35 40.23
CA LEU A 7 8.62 22.16 39.89
C LEU A 7 7.17 22.58 39.55
N LEU A 8 6.80 22.52 38.27
CA LEU A 8 5.44 22.80 37.81
C LEU A 8 4.61 21.49 37.90
N ILE A 9 3.70 21.40 38.87
CA ILE A 9 2.79 20.27 39.03
C ILE A 9 1.56 20.52 38.14
N ALA A 10 1.44 19.79 37.04
CA ALA A 10 0.23 19.75 36.22
C ALA A 10 -0.75 18.72 36.79
N VAL A 11 -1.85 19.21 37.37
CA VAL A 11 -2.98 18.38 37.82
C VAL A 11 -3.88 18.10 36.62
N VAL A 12 -3.92 16.84 36.17
CA VAL A 12 -4.84 16.38 35.13
C VAL A 12 -6.10 15.81 35.79
N PRO A 13 -7.31 16.30 35.48
CA PRO A 13 -8.54 15.71 36.00
C PRO A 13 -8.83 14.36 35.32
N PHE A 14 -9.01 13.32 36.13
CA PHE A 14 -9.58 12.05 35.70
C PHE A 14 -11.05 12.25 35.32
N VAL A 15 -11.36 12.13 34.03
CA VAL A 15 -12.75 12.03 33.53
C VAL A 15 -13.26 10.62 33.82
N ALA A 16 -14.19 10.52 34.77
CA ALA A 16 -14.89 9.29 35.10
C ALA A 16 -15.89 8.94 33.98
N CYS A 17 -15.67 7.79 33.32
CA CYS A 17 -16.55 7.25 32.30
C CYS A 17 -17.79 6.63 32.96
N LYS A 18 -18.98 7.19 32.71
CA LYS A 18 -20.26 6.66 33.23
C LYS A 18 -20.63 5.37 32.46
N LYS A 19 -20.74 4.27 33.20
CA LYS A 19 -21.16 2.95 32.70
C LYS A 19 -22.64 3.01 32.29
N ALA A 20 -22.93 2.76 31.01
CA ALA A 20 -24.28 2.66 30.50
C ALA A 20 -25.00 1.41 31.07
N ALA A 21 -26.31 1.57 31.32
CA ALA A 21 -27.17 0.54 31.88
C ALA A 21 -27.28 -0.69 30.96
N LYS A 22 -27.25 -1.88 31.58
CA LYS A 22 -27.43 -3.18 30.94
C LYS A 22 -28.92 -3.37 30.64
N VAL A 23 -29.34 -3.20 29.39
CA VAL A 23 -30.70 -3.56 28.96
C VAL A 23 -30.70 -5.06 28.62
N SER A 24 -31.51 -5.82 29.37
CA SER A 24 -31.72 -7.26 29.17
C SER A 24 -32.66 -7.48 27.98
N PRO A 25 -32.30 -8.25 26.95
CA PRO A 25 -33.23 -8.57 25.87
C PRO A 25 -34.30 -9.54 26.37
N GLN A 26 -35.57 -9.15 26.23
CA GLN A 26 -36.72 -10.04 26.41
C GLN A 26 -36.80 -11.01 25.24
N LYS A 27 -36.86 -12.31 25.56
CA LYS A 27 -37.04 -13.41 24.62
C LYS A 27 -38.50 -13.48 24.18
N ILE A 28 -38.82 -12.88 23.03
CA ILE A 28 -40.12 -13.10 22.37
C ILE A 28 -40.00 -14.38 21.54
N THR A 29 -40.77 -15.39 21.93
CA THR A 29 -40.83 -16.68 21.23
C THR A 29 -42.11 -16.70 20.40
N SER A 30 -41.98 -16.57 19.08
CA SER A 30 -43.03 -16.92 18.12
C SER A 30 -42.35 -17.39 16.83
N PRO A 31 -42.69 -18.57 16.30
CA PRO A 31 -42.05 -19.10 15.11
C PRO A 31 -42.57 -18.35 13.87
N ILE A 32 -41.75 -17.45 13.33
CA ILE A 32 -41.91 -16.92 11.98
C ILE A 32 -41.14 -17.86 11.06
N THR A 33 -41.86 -18.64 10.25
CA THR A 33 -41.29 -19.36 9.12
C THR A 33 -40.93 -18.33 8.05
N VAL A 34 -39.69 -17.82 8.08
CA VAL A 34 -39.14 -16.99 7.02
C VAL A 34 -38.71 -17.92 5.88
N PRO A 35 -39.18 -17.75 4.64
CA PRO A 35 -38.65 -18.50 3.52
C PRO A 35 -37.18 -18.12 3.32
N THR A 36 -36.29 -19.08 3.50
CA THR A 36 -34.84 -18.94 3.28
C THR A 36 -34.58 -18.85 1.77
N SER A 37 -34.71 -17.66 1.19
CA SER A 37 -34.04 -17.38 -0.09
C SER A 37 -32.56 -17.19 0.22
N ASN A 38 -31.74 -18.20 -0.08
CA ASN A 38 -30.29 -18.03 -0.09
C ASN A 38 -29.96 -16.85 -1.02
N PRO A 39 -29.32 -15.77 -0.56
CA PRO A 39 -28.75 -14.81 -1.48
C PRO A 39 -27.72 -15.56 -2.31
N ILE A 40 -27.95 -15.66 -3.61
CA ILE A 40 -26.93 -16.04 -4.57
C ILE A 40 -25.95 -14.87 -4.58
N THR A 41 -24.97 -14.92 -3.69
CA THR A 41 -23.80 -14.05 -3.79
C THR A 41 -22.99 -14.60 -4.94
N THR A 42 -23.20 -14.06 -6.15
CA THR A 42 -22.25 -14.25 -7.24
C THR A 42 -20.97 -13.54 -6.80
N GLU A 43 -20.08 -14.25 -6.11
CA GLU A 43 -18.74 -13.72 -5.82
C GLU A 43 -18.09 -13.45 -7.16
N ILE A 44 -17.98 -12.16 -7.54
CA ILE A 44 -17.19 -11.78 -8.70
C ILE A 44 -15.75 -12.18 -8.36
N PRO A 45 -15.14 -13.10 -9.13
CA PRO A 45 -13.82 -13.59 -8.81
C PRO A 45 -12.82 -12.42 -8.90
N ASP A 46 -12.14 -12.14 -7.79
CA ASP A 46 -11.10 -11.11 -7.74
C ASP A 46 -9.89 -11.59 -8.54
N THR A 47 -9.92 -11.26 -9.83
CA THR A 47 -8.97 -11.72 -10.84
C THR A 47 -8.50 -10.54 -11.68
N LEU A 48 -7.33 -10.70 -12.31
CA LEU A 48 -6.81 -9.79 -13.32
C LEU A 48 -6.73 -10.52 -14.66
N ALA A 49 -6.98 -9.79 -15.74
CA ALA A 49 -6.71 -10.30 -17.08
C ALA A 49 -5.21 -10.64 -17.22
N THR A 50 -4.89 -11.71 -17.94
CA THR A 50 -3.50 -12.01 -18.28
C THR A 50 -2.85 -10.81 -18.96
N ASN A 51 -1.63 -10.47 -18.54
CA ASN A 51 -0.87 -9.32 -19.02
C ASN A 51 -1.47 -7.96 -18.64
N ALA A 52 -2.44 -7.90 -17.72
CA ALA A 52 -2.80 -6.65 -17.06
C ALA A 52 -1.60 -6.16 -16.24
N GLY A 53 -1.44 -4.84 -16.09
CA GLY A 53 -0.29 -4.31 -15.37
C GLY A 53 -0.29 -2.82 -15.15
N VAL A 54 0.67 -2.37 -14.36
CA VAL A 54 0.88 -0.96 -14.00
C VAL A 54 2.37 -0.63 -13.97
N LYS A 55 2.73 0.57 -14.43
CA LYS A 55 4.05 1.17 -14.19
C LYS A 55 3.97 2.11 -13.01
N ILE A 56 4.89 1.95 -12.07
CA ILE A 56 5.07 2.84 -10.94
C ILE A 56 6.31 3.67 -11.20
N GLN A 57 6.14 4.99 -11.16
CA GLN A 57 7.20 5.96 -11.37
C GLN A 57 7.53 6.65 -10.06
N ILE A 58 8.83 6.80 -9.78
CA ILE A 58 9.36 7.81 -8.87
C ILE A 58 9.81 9.02 -9.69
N ALA A 59 9.46 10.22 -9.24
CA ALA A 59 9.86 11.47 -9.89
C ALA A 59 10.40 12.47 -8.87
N LYS A 60 11.54 13.08 -9.17
CA LYS A 60 12.01 14.31 -8.52
C LYS A 60 11.45 15.55 -9.23
N ASP A 61 11.43 15.49 -10.56
CA ASP A 61 10.93 16.51 -11.47
C ASP A 61 10.57 15.84 -12.80
N SER A 62 10.22 16.60 -13.85
CA SER A 62 9.78 16.05 -15.14
C SER A 62 10.89 15.35 -15.95
N VAL A 63 12.16 15.50 -15.56
CA VAL A 63 13.31 14.93 -16.26
C VAL A 63 13.95 13.81 -15.45
N ASN A 64 14.00 13.97 -14.13
CA ASN A 64 14.62 13.03 -13.21
C ASN A 64 13.57 12.04 -12.67
N THR A 65 13.33 11.00 -13.44
CA THR A 65 12.37 9.93 -13.12
C THR A 65 12.99 8.54 -13.29
N ASP A 66 12.45 7.56 -12.59
CA ASP A 66 12.71 6.13 -12.82
C ASP A 66 11.41 5.33 -12.66
N GLU A 67 11.34 4.13 -13.24
CA GLU A 67 10.12 3.32 -13.29
C GLU A 67 10.36 1.82 -13.08
N THR A 68 9.36 1.16 -12.48
CA THR A 68 9.24 -0.30 -12.46
C THR A 68 7.87 -0.73 -12.98
N MET A 69 7.80 -1.86 -13.69
CA MET A 69 6.58 -2.40 -14.29
C MET A 69 6.16 -3.69 -13.59
N LEU A 70 4.88 -3.77 -13.24
CA LEU A 70 4.24 -4.99 -12.76
C LEU A 70 3.29 -5.51 -13.83
N LEU A 71 3.47 -6.76 -14.25
CA LEU A 71 2.61 -7.49 -15.17
C LEU A 71 2.05 -8.73 -14.48
N PHE A 72 0.77 -9.03 -14.69
CA PHE A 72 0.11 -10.13 -14.01
C PHE A 72 -0.19 -11.29 -14.96
N TYR A 73 0.35 -12.46 -14.64
CA TYR A 73 0.16 -13.70 -15.39
C TYR A 73 -0.14 -14.84 -14.41
N LYS A 74 -1.21 -15.59 -14.63
CA LYS A 74 -1.61 -16.67 -13.72
C LYS A 74 -0.51 -17.74 -13.53
N SER A 75 0.30 -17.99 -14.55
CA SER A 75 1.37 -18.98 -14.55
C SER A 75 2.75 -18.43 -14.16
N ALA A 76 2.87 -17.14 -13.89
CA ALA A 76 4.17 -16.55 -13.59
C ALA A 76 4.75 -17.08 -12.28
N ASN A 77 6.08 -17.11 -12.22
CA ASN A 77 6.82 -17.41 -11.00
C ASN A 77 6.71 -16.22 -10.04
N PRO A 78 6.42 -16.42 -8.74
CA PRO A 78 6.49 -15.34 -7.76
C PRO A 78 7.91 -14.85 -7.45
N GLY A 79 8.94 -15.65 -7.75
CA GLY A 79 10.36 -15.27 -7.73
C GLY A 79 10.86 -14.80 -9.11
N TYR A 80 12.14 -14.42 -9.19
CA TYR A 80 12.76 -14.01 -10.45
C TYR A 80 12.85 -15.17 -11.45
N ASP A 81 12.33 -14.95 -12.65
CA ASP A 81 12.53 -15.79 -13.82
C ASP A 81 13.26 -15.01 -14.94
N PRO A 82 14.49 -15.37 -15.32
CA PRO A 82 15.25 -14.67 -16.37
C PRO A 82 14.61 -14.73 -17.76
N MET A 83 13.68 -15.66 -18.02
CA MET A 83 12.98 -15.78 -19.30
C MET A 83 11.74 -14.89 -19.39
N GLU A 84 11.20 -14.48 -18.24
CA GLU A 84 9.95 -13.73 -18.14
C GLU A 84 10.13 -12.30 -17.63
N ASP A 85 11.16 -12.08 -16.82
CA ASP A 85 11.36 -10.84 -16.09
C ASP A 85 12.61 -10.05 -16.49
N ALA A 86 12.71 -8.81 -16.01
CA ALA A 86 13.90 -7.97 -16.15
C ALA A 86 14.40 -7.48 -14.79
N ARG A 87 15.61 -7.92 -14.42
CA ARG A 87 16.31 -7.42 -13.22
C ARG A 87 16.49 -5.91 -13.29
N TYR A 88 16.40 -5.27 -12.13
CA TYR A 88 16.75 -3.87 -11.99
C TYR A 88 18.28 -3.70 -12.03
N PHE A 89 18.74 -2.68 -12.74
CA PHE A 89 20.14 -2.27 -12.75
C PHE A 89 20.22 -0.80 -12.41
N ALA A 90 20.74 -0.49 -11.22
CA ALA A 90 20.91 0.89 -10.79
C ALA A 90 21.88 1.63 -11.71
N GLY A 91 21.38 2.65 -12.40
CA GLY A 91 22.18 3.51 -13.26
C GLY A 91 22.72 4.77 -12.55
N GLY A 92 23.24 5.71 -13.34
CA GLY A 92 23.69 7.03 -12.86
C GLY A 92 22.57 8.02 -12.52
N GLY A 93 21.30 7.60 -12.55
CA GLY A 93 20.11 8.43 -12.32
C GLY A 93 20.10 9.15 -10.97
N LYS A 94 19.21 10.14 -10.82
CA LYS A 94 19.04 10.90 -9.56
C LYS A 94 18.10 10.22 -8.57
N VAL A 95 17.20 9.38 -9.10
CA VAL A 95 16.21 8.58 -8.39
C VAL A 95 16.28 7.15 -8.92
N SER A 96 15.86 6.20 -8.09
CA SER A 96 15.83 4.77 -8.38
C SER A 96 14.57 4.15 -7.82
N ILE A 97 13.91 3.29 -8.60
CA ILE A 97 12.79 2.48 -8.13
C ILE A 97 12.86 1.07 -8.70
N ALA A 98 12.56 0.07 -7.86
CA ALA A 98 12.38 -1.30 -8.28
C ALA A 98 11.23 -1.95 -7.50
N SER A 99 10.56 -2.91 -8.11
CA SER A 99 9.73 -3.86 -7.35
C SER A 99 10.58 -5.01 -6.85
N ILE A 100 10.14 -5.69 -5.80
CA ILE A 100 10.89 -6.79 -5.19
C ILE A 100 10.05 -8.06 -5.28
N CYS A 101 10.61 -9.12 -5.88
CA CYS A 101 9.99 -10.43 -5.96
C CYS A 101 10.13 -11.21 -4.63
N ASP A 102 9.46 -12.36 -4.52
CA ASP A 102 9.42 -13.14 -3.27
C ASP A 102 10.80 -13.68 -2.85
N ASP A 103 11.74 -13.78 -3.79
CA ASP A 103 13.14 -14.16 -3.54
C ASP A 103 14.07 -12.98 -3.17
N GLY A 104 13.52 -11.77 -3.07
CA GLY A 104 14.26 -10.56 -2.72
C GLY A 104 14.96 -9.87 -3.90
N THR A 105 14.83 -10.37 -5.13
CA THR A 105 15.45 -9.74 -6.30
C THR A 105 14.75 -8.43 -6.67
N GLU A 106 15.53 -7.37 -6.91
CA GLU A 106 15.04 -6.09 -7.42
C GLU A 106 14.78 -6.14 -8.93
N MET A 107 13.63 -5.64 -9.36
CA MET A 107 13.09 -5.81 -10.70
C MET A 107 12.68 -4.49 -11.36
N ALA A 108 13.12 -4.31 -12.61
CA ALA A 108 12.63 -3.26 -13.49
C ALA A 108 11.29 -3.66 -14.13
N ILE A 109 11.14 -4.93 -14.46
CA ILE A 109 9.88 -5.52 -14.96
C ILE A 109 9.67 -6.85 -14.25
N SER A 110 8.57 -7.00 -13.53
CA SER A 110 8.16 -8.26 -12.89
C SER A 110 6.90 -8.80 -13.52
N ARG A 111 6.90 -10.08 -13.88
CA ARG A 111 5.69 -10.87 -14.13
C ARG A 111 5.36 -11.63 -12.86
N LEU A 112 4.16 -11.40 -12.33
CA LEU A 112 3.74 -11.96 -11.05
C LEU A 112 2.42 -12.72 -11.19
N PRO A 113 2.23 -13.81 -10.42
CA PRO A 113 0.90 -14.37 -10.23
C PRO A 113 0.05 -13.36 -9.47
N TYR A 114 -1.15 -13.08 -9.98
CA TYR A 114 -2.09 -12.23 -9.25
C TYR A 114 -2.67 -12.99 -8.06
N THR A 115 -2.46 -12.44 -6.86
CA THR A 115 -3.13 -12.87 -5.64
C THR A 115 -3.70 -11.62 -4.98
N PRO A 116 -5.03 -11.50 -4.84
CA PRO A 116 -5.66 -10.34 -4.20
C PRO A 116 -5.04 -10.05 -2.83
N GLY A 117 -4.66 -8.80 -2.60
CA GLY A 117 -4.10 -8.39 -1.31
C GLY A 117 -2.62 -8.76 -1.11
N LYS A 118 -1.96 -9.44 -2.06
CA LYS A 118 -0.52 -9.73 -1.98
C LYS A 118 0.26 -8.42 -1.86
N ILE A 119 1.24 -8.44 -0.97
CA ILE A 119 2.18 -7.34 -0.76
C ILE A 119 3.30 -7.47 -1.77
N ILE A 120 3.57 -6.39 -2.51
CA ILE A 120 4.70 -6.26 -3.42
C ILE A 120 5.57 -5.11 -2.89
N PRO A 121 6.72 -5.38 -2.26
CA PRO A 121 7.60 -4.33 -1.76
C PRO A 121 8.19 -3.50 -2.92
N LEU A 122 8.44 -2.23 -2.65
CA LEU A 122 9.16 -1.35 -3.55
C LEU A 122 10.47 -0.92 -2.90
N PHE A 123 11.57 -1.04 -3.64
CA PHE A 123 12.80 -0.31 -3.37
C PHE A 123 12.69 1.10 -3.94
N VAL A 124 13.00 2.11 -3.14
CA VAL A 124 13.15 3.50 -3.60
C VAL A 124 14.45 4.10 -3.11
N ALA A 125 15.13 4.87 -3.95
CA ALA A 125 16.31 5.63 -3.54
C ALA A 125 16.46 6.94 -4.31
N ALA A 126 17.23 7.86 -3.74
CA ALA A 126 17.65 9.08 -4.39
C ALA A 126 19.06 9.48 -3.95
N LYS A 127 19.71 10.32 -4.78
CA LYS A 127 21.07 10.83 -4.53
C LYS A 127 21.13 12.00 -3.56
N THR A 128 20.03 12.69 -3.34
CA THR A 128 19.95 13.90 -2.51
C THR A 128 18.74 13.82 -1.59
N ASP A 129 18.72 14.65 -0.56
CA ASP A 129 17.52 14.90 0.21
C ASP A 129 16.49 15.65 -0.65
N GLY A 130 15.21 15.53 -0.29
CA GLY A 130 14.16 16.35 -0.86
C GLY A 130 12.81 15.64 -0.92
N GLN A 131 11.86 16.33 -1.55
CA GLN A 131 10.54 15.80 -1.84
C GLN A 131 10.52 15.11 -3.20
N TYR A 132 9.88 13.96 -3.26
CA TYR A 132 9.72 13.11 -4.44
C TYR A 132 8.25 12.71 -4.59
N LEU A 133 7.91 12.16 -5.74
CA LEU A 133 6.56 11.76 -6.07
C LEU A 133 6.52 10.31 -6.52
N LEU A 134 5.65 9.50 -5.91
CA LEU A 134 5.24 8.20 -6.44
C LEU A 134 3.91 8.33 -7.18
N LYS A 135 3.82 7.73 -8.36
CA LYS A 135 2.59 7.71 -9.16
C LYS A 135 2.51 6.51 -10.09
N ILE A 136 1.31 6.22 -10.57
CA ILE A 136 1.13 5.34 -11.73
C ILE A 136 1.38 6.18 -12.98
N SER A 137 2.37 5.80 -13.80
CA SER A 137 2.64 6.47 -15.07
C SER A 137 1.97 5.78 -16.26
N TYR A 138 1.57 4.52 -16.11
CA TYR A 138 0.91 3.75 -17.16
C TYR A 138 0.10 2.59 -16.59
N GLU A 139 -1.03 2.29 -17.23
CA GLU A 139 -1.87 1.13 -16.95
C GLU A 139 -2.09 0.34 -18.23
N LYS A 140 -2.06 -0.99 -18.12
CA LYS A 140 -2.33 -1.91 -19.23
C LYS A 140 -3.46 -2.83 -18.84
N SER A 141 -4.59 -2.73 -19.55
CA SER A 141 -5.77 -3.60 -19.37
C SER A 141 -6.18 -3.78 -17.90
N PHE A 142 -6.01 -2.72 -17.08
CA PHE A 142 -6.20 -2.81 -15.63
C PHE A 142 -7.67 -2.51 -15.28
N PRO A 143 -8.42 -3.48 -14.71
CA PRO A 143 -9.86 -3.34 -14.49
C PRO A 143 -10.21 -2.14 -13.59
N ALA A 144 -11.34 -1.47 -13.84
CA ALA A 144 -11.73 -0.23 -13.13
C ALA A 144 -12.07 -0.43 -11.64
N ASP A 145 -12.50 -1.63 -11.26
CA ASP A 145 -12.81 -2.06 -9.89
C ASP A 145 -11.56 -2.40 -9.06
N LYS A 146 -10.39 -2.51 -9.70
CA LYS A 146 -9.12 -2.80 -9.05
C LYS A 146 -8.46 -1.53 -8.56
N ARG A 147 -7.94 -1.57 -7.35
CA ARG A 147 -7.22 -0.47 -6.70
C ARG A 147 -5.75 -0.82 -6.57
N VAL A 148 -4.88 0.19 -6.58
CA VAL A 148 -3.43 0.03 -6.41
C VAL A 148 -3.04 0.80 -5.16
N TRP A 149 -3.15 0.13 -4.03
CA TRP A 149 -2.82 0.73 -2.73
C TRP A 149 -1.32 0.82 -2.56
N LEU A 150 -0.79 2.03 -2.39
CA LEU A 150 0.52 2.26 -1.82
C LEU A 150 0.38 2.39 -0.31
N ARG A 151 1.10 1.55 0.43
CA ARG A 151 1.23 1.65 1.89
C ARG A 151 2.59 2.23 2.21
N ASP A 152 2.62 3.31 2.99
CA ASP A 152 3.84 3.89 3.55
C ASP A 152 3.99 3.40 4.99
N THR A 153 4.98 2.55 5.24
CA THR A 153 5.25 2.03 6.59
C THR A 153 5.90 3.06 7.51
N TYR A 154 6.51 4.11 6.93
CA TYR A 154 7.14 5.20 7.69
C TYR A 154 6.08 6.13 8.27
N LEU A 155 5.14 6.59 7.44
CA LEU A 155 4.04 7.46 7.89
C LEU A 155 2.82 6.69 8.44
N LYS A 156 2.80 5.37 8.26
CA LYS A 156 1.68 4.48 8.64
C LYS A 156 0.36 4.87 7.96
N ASP A 157 0.44 5.31 6.71
CA ASP A 157 -0.71 5.68 5.90
C ASP A 157 -0.81 4.80 4.63
N SER A 158 -1.89 5.01 3.88
CA SER A 158 -2.12 4.32 2.62
C SER A 158 -2.97 5.16 1.68
N ILE A 159 -2.65 5.14 0.40
CA ILE A 159 -3.39 5.83 -0.66
C ILE A 159 -3.62 4.88 -1.84
N ASP A 160 -4.72 5.05 -2.56
CA ASP A 160 -4.89 4.44 -3.88
C ASP A 160 -4.22 5.31 -4.94
N LEU A 161 -3.13 4.81 -5.53
CA LEU A 161 -2.37 5.52 -6.55
C LEU A 161 -3.15 5.73 -7.85
N ARG A 162 -4.30 5.06 -8.03
CA ARG A 162 -5.20 5.34 -9.16
C ARG A 162 -6.03 6.61 -8.97
N THR A 163 -6.08 7.16 -7.75
CA THR A 163 -6.83 8.39 -7.43
C THR A 163 -5.96 9.64 -7.33
N GLY A 164 -4.64 9.48 -7.22
CA GLY A 164 -3.71 10.59 -7.10
C GLY A 164 -2.27 10.14 -6.92
N ASN A 165 -1.37 11.12 -6.96
CA ASN A 165 0.05 10.91 -6.74
C ASN A 165 0.36 11.02 -5.24
N TYR A 166 1.43 10.35 -4.79
CA TYR A 166 1.86 10.34 -3.40
C TYR A 166 3.19 11.09 -3.23
N PRO A 167 3.18 12.33 -2.70
CA PRO A 167 4.40 13.04 -2.38
C PRO A 167 5.02 12.46 -1.11
N PHE A 168 6.35 12.40 -1.07
CA PHE A 168 7.07 11.93 0.11
C PHE A 168 8.45 12.58 0.22
N ASP A 169 8.91 12.78 1.45
CA ASP A 169 10.26 13.26 1.71
C ASP A 169 11.23 12.10 1.87
N LEU A 170 12.42 12.25 1.30
CA LEU A 170 13.56 11.35 1.46
C LEU A 170 14.70 12.13 2.11
N THR A 171 15.25 11.56 3.18
CA THR A 171 16.36 12.14 3.94
C THR A 171 17.46 11.11 4.09
N LYS A 172 18.66 11.40 3.58
CA LYS A 172 19.82 10.49 3.58
C LYS A 172 20.29 10.12 4.99
N ALA A 173 20.03 10.98 5.97
CA ALA A 173 20.31 10.72 7.38
C ALA A 173 19.29 9.77 8.05
N ASP A 174 18.10 9.55 7.46
CA ASP A 174 17.07 8.65 7.98
C ASP A 174 16.85 7.47 7.00
N THR A 175 17.43 6.32 7.35
CA THR A 175 17.34 5.09 6.55
C THR A 175 15.92 4.53 6.43
N ASN A 176 14.95 5.02 7.20
CA ASN A 176 13.55 4.59 7.08
C ASN A 176 12.81 5.34 5.97
N THR A 177 13.39 6.42 5.43
CA THR A 177 12.77 7.23 4.37
C THR A 177 13.03 6.69 2.96
N PHE A 178 13.94 5.71 2.82
CA PHE A 178 14.33 5.09 1.55
C PHE A 178 14.60 3.58 1.71
N GLY A 179 14.98 2.92 0.61
CA GLY A 179 15.22 1.48 0.54
C GLY A 179 13.93 0.70 0.32
N SER A 180 13.94 -0.57 0.71
CA SER A 180 12.89 -1.56 0.46
C SER A 180 11.83 -1.66 1.57
N SER A 181 12.05 -1.01 2.71
CA SER A 181 11.20 -1.21 3.90
C SER A 181 9.99 -0.27 3.94
N ARG A 182 10.06 0.87 3.25
CA ARG A 182 9.08 1.94 3.33
C ARG A 182 7.80 1.63 2.58
N PHE A 183 7.92 1.34 1.28
CA PHE A 183 6.77 1.30 0.39
C PHE A 183 6.37 -0.12 0.03
N LYS A 184 5.06 -0.37 0.07
CA LYS A 184 4.45 -1.64 -0.30
C LYS A 184 3.24 -1.40 -1.18
N LEU A 185 3.16 -2.09 -2.30
CA LEU A 185 1.97 -2.10 -3.14
C LEU A 185 1.04 -3.26 -2.76
N VAL A 186 -0.25 -3.00 -2.82
CA VAL A 186 -1.30 -4.01 -2.62
C VAL A 186 -2.41 -3.80 -3.64
N ILE A 187 -2.71 -4.84 -4.41
CA ILE A 187 -3.74 -4.81 -5.46
C ILE A 187 -4.90 -5.72 -5.07
N LYS A 188 -6.12 -5.18 -5.06
CA LYS A 188 -7.36 -5.90 -4.75
C LYS A 188 -8.56 -5.14 -5.31
N THR A 189 -9.70 -5.83 -5.39
CA THR A 189 -10.99 -5.16 -5.64
C THR A 189 -11.25 -4.10 -4.57
N GLY A 190 -11.77 -2.94 -4.97
CA GLY A 190 -12.19 -1.90 -4.04
C GLY A 190 -13.27 -1.00 -4.63
N ASN A 191 -14.33 -0.78 -3.85
CA ASN A 191 -15.34 0.22 -4.14
C ASN A 191 -14.68 1.59 -4.00
N GLY A 192 -14.84 2.49 -4.98
CA GLY A 192 -14.11 3.76 -5.02
C GLY A 192 -14.21 4.53 -3.69
N GLN A 193 -13.05 5.03 -3.23
CA GLN A 193 -12.83 5.82 -2.01
C GLN A 193 -12.88 5.05 -0.67
N GLN A 194 -11.71 4.64 -0.13
CA GLN A 194 -11.48 4.52 1.33
C GLN A 194 -9.99 4.60 1.66
N SER A 195 -9.49 5.77 2.05
CA SER A 195 -8.25 5.85 2.84
C SER A 195 -8.43 5.02 4.12
N ILE A 196 -7.75 3.88 4.20
CA ILE A 196 -7.75 3.03 5.38
C ILE A 196 -6.56 3.41 6.26
N ASN A 197 -6.82 4.10 7.36
CA ASN A 197 -5.85 4.20 8.45
C ASN A 197 -5.70 2.80 9.05
N LEU A 198 -4.53 2.18 8.87
CA LEU A 198 -4.18 0.91 9.50
C LEU A 198 -3.49 1.22 10.83
N HIS A 199 -4.15 0.88 11.94
CA HIS A 199 -3.52 0.78 13.26
C HIS A 199 -2.68 -0.48 13.38
#